data_AF-A0A2Z5WY32-F1
#
_entry.id   AF-A0A2Z5WY32-F1
#
_cell.length_a   1.000
_cell.length_b   1.000
_cell.length_c   1.000
_cell.angle_alpha   90.00
_cell.angle_beta   90.00
_cell.angle_gamma   90.00
#
_symmetry.space_group_name_H-M   'P 1'
#
loop_
_entity.id
_entity.type
_entity.pdbx_description
1 polymer ?
#
loop_
_entity_poly.entity_id
_entity_poly.type
_entity_poly.pdbx_seq_one_letter_code
_entity_poly.pdbx_strand_id
1 'polypeptide(L)'
;MTGSELRQAIANKWNFSYDVQLRKTQGKIFLQVMWRYQEQQSFSMGEVEFLQHLDTIASYLSDWGVVEQVQTFIATTKERPRLGKAVSIPLQIGERSLEWLVE
;
A
#
# COMPACT_ATOMS: atom_id res chain seq x y z
N MET A 1 3.72 -8.92 -7.31
CA MET A 1 3.88 -9.11 -5.85
C MET A 1 2.60 -9.68 -5.28
N THR A 2 2.70 -10.42 -4.19
CA THR A 2 1.58 -10.98 -3.40
C THR A 2 1.29 -10.12 -2.17
N GLY A 3 0.13 -10.30 -1.54
CA GLY A 3 -0.20 -9.61 -0.29
C GLY A 3 0.82 -9.87 0.83
N SER A 4 1.35 -11.09 0.91
CA SER A 4 2.40 -11.47 1.87
C SER A 4 3.71 -10.72 1.66
N GLU A 5 4.15 -10.57 0.41
CA GLU A 5 5.36 -9.79 0.09
C GLU A 5 5.19 -8.31 0.44
N LEU A 6 4.01 -7.74 0.18
CA LEU A 6 3.69 -6.37 0.55
C LEU A 6 3.71 -6.19 2.07
N ARG A 7 3.08 -7.11 2.83
CA ARG A 7 3.13 -7.13 4.30
C ARG A 7 4.56 -7.17 4.79
N GLN A 8 5.39 -8.06 4.23
CA GLN A 8 6.79 -8.21 4.64
C GLN A 8 7.61 -6.96 4.35
N ALA A 9 7.44 -6.31 3.19
CA ALA A 9 8.15 -5.07 2.87
C ALA A 9 7.85 -3.97 3.90
N ILE A 10 6.58 -3.82 4.28
CA ILE A 10 6.11 -2.85 5.28
C ILE A 10 6.66 -3.19 6.67
N ALA A 11 6.51 -4.45 7.10
CA ALA A 11 6.96 -4.92 8.40
C ALA A 11 8.49 -4.83 8.54
N ASN A 12 9.26 -5.18 7.51
CA ASN A 12 10.71 -5.04 7.52
C ASN A 12 11.15 -3.57 7.67
N LYS A 13 10.38 -2.63 7.11
CA LYS A 13 10.72 -1.20 7.17
C LYS A 13 10.35 -0.56 8.51
N TRP A 14 9.18 -0.89 9.05
CA TRP A 14 8.60 -0.16 10.18
C TRP A 14 8.24 -1.03 11.40
N ASN A 15 8.57 -2.32 11.38
CA ASN A 15 8.34 -3.33 12.42
C ASN A 15 6.87 -3.68 12.70
N PHE A 16 5.93 -3.20 11.89
CA PHE A 16 4.50 -3.46 12.05
C PHE A 16 3.84 -3.78 10.72
N SER A 17 2.78 -4.59 10.77
CA SER A 17 1.95 -4.92 9.61
C SER A 17 0.92 -3.81 9.37
N TYR A 18 1.38 -2.65 8.89
CA TYR A 18 0.49 -1.52 8.61
C TYR A 18 -0.51 -1.83 7.50
N ASP A 19 -1.71 -1.28 7.66
CA ASP A 19 -2.72 -1.23 6.62
C ASP A 19 -2.27 -0.33 5.46
N VAL A 20 -2.81 -0.62 4.28
CA VAL A 20 -2.56 0.17 3.07
C VAL A 20 -3.86 0.51 2.37
N GLN A 21 -3.91 1.67 1.74
CA GLN A 21 -5.06 2.12 0.97
C GLN A 21 -4.62 2.75 -0.34
N LEU A 22 -5.38 2.54 -1.40
CA LEU A 22 -5.22 3.29 -2.64
C LEU A 22 -6.08 4.54 -2.60
N ARG A 23 -5.49 5.69 -2.91
CA ARG A 23 -6.19 6.96 -2.95
C ARG A 23 -5.94 7.68 -4.26
N LYS A 24 -7.02 8.08 -4.94
CA LYS A 24 -6.98 8.95 -6.12
C LYS A 24 -7.17 10.40 -5.68
N THR A 25 -6.28 11.29 -6.09
CA THR A 25 -6.42 12.74 -5.88
C THR A 25 -5.73 13.51 -7.00
N GLN A 26 -6.38 14.56 -7.51
CA GLN A 26 -5.84 15.43 -8.57
C GLN A 26 -5.29 14.65 -9.79
N GLY A 27 -6.01 13.60 -10.22
CA GLY A 27 -5.61 12.75 -11.36
C GLY A 27 -4.43 11.81 -11.10
N LYS A 28 -3.95 11.70 -9.87
CA LYS A 28 -2.85 10.80 -9.47
C LYS A 28 -3.35 9.75 -8.48
N ILE A 29 -2.76 8.57 -8.52
CA ILE A 29 -3.02 7.50 -7.56
C ILE A 29 -1.84 7.39 -6.60
N PHE A 30 -2.16 7.21 -5.32
CA PHE A 30 -1.20 7.04 -4.25
C PHE A 30 -1.48 5.74 -3.52
N LEU A 31 -0.43 5.00 -3.19
CA LEU A 31 -0.49 3.98 -2.16
C LEU A 31 -0.19 4.64 -0.82
N GLN A 32 -1.16 4.63 0.09
CA GLN A 32 -1.02 5.19 1.43
C GLN A 32 -0.76 4.06 2.43
N VAL A 33 0.41 4.08 3.06
CA VAL A 33 0.67 3.23 4.24
C VAL A 33 0.08 3.93 5.46
N MET A 34 -1.01 3.37 5.96
CA MET A 34 -1.78 3.90 7.06
C MET A 34 -1.03 3.72 8.38
N TRP A 35 -1.44 4.44 9.42
CA TRP A 35 -0.85 4.31 10.76
C TRP A 35 -1.49 3.22 11.61
N ARG A 36 -2.61 2.65 11.15
CA ARG A 36 -3.26 1.50 11.77
C ARG A 36 -2.54 0.23 11.32
N TYR A 37 -2.34 -0.71 12.23
CA TYR A 37 -1.64 -1.96 11.96
C TYR A 37 -2.36 -3.13 12.63
N GLN A 38 -2.19 -4.32 12.06
CA GLN A 38 -2.96 -5.53 12.40
C GLN A 38 -2.82 -5.95 13.86
N GLU A 39 -1.68 -5.65 14.49
CA GLU A 39 -1.38 -5.97 15.88
C GLU A 39 -2.09 -5.03 16.90
N GLN A 40 -2.82 -4.00 16.45
CA GLN A 40 -3.65 -3.16 17.32
C GLN A 40 -4.97 -3.87 17.68
N GLN A 41 -5.35 -3.86 18.97
CA GLN A 41 -6.60 -4.48 19.44
C GLN A 41 -7.87 -3.91 18.77
N SER A 42 -7.86 -2.64 18.36
CA SER A 42 -8.97 -1.98 17.66
C SER A 42 -8.87 -2.04 16.13
N PHE A 43 -7.98 -2.88 15.58
CA PHE A 43 -7.88 -3.04 14.13
C PHE A 43 -9.17 -3.65 13.57
N SER A 44 -9.68 -3.10 12.47
CA SER A 44 -11.03 -3.38 12.00
C SER A 44 -11.17 -4.67 11.19
N MET A 45 -10.07 -5.27 10.75
CA MET A 45 -10.05 -6.49 9.93
C MET A 45 -9.42 -7.66 10.70
N GLY A 46 -9.95 -8.87 10.52
CA GLY A 46 -9.27 -10.09 10.98
C GLY A 46 -8.00 -10.40 10.16
N GLU A 47 -7.20 -11.38 10.60
CA GLU A 47 -5.96 -11.77 9.90
C GLU A 47 -6.19 -12.19 8.43
N VAL A 48 -7.22 -13.01 8.19
CA VAL A 48 -7.57 -13.49 6.85
C VAL A 48 -8.03 -12.35 5.95
N GLU A 49 -8.95 -11.52 6.45
CA GLU A 49 -9.47 -10.35 5.72
C GLU A 49 -8.36 -9.36 5.40
N PHE A 50 -7.45 -9.13 6.35
CA PHE A 50 -6.30 -8.27 6.16
C PHE A 50 -5.39 -8.79 5.05
N LEU A 51 -5.09 -10.09 5.03
CA LEU A 51 -4.24 -10.66 3.99
C LEU A 51 -4.92 -10.60 2.60
N GLN A 52 -6.23 -10.86 2.52
CA GLN A 52 -7.00 -10.74 1.27
C GLN A 52 -7.04 -9.30 0.76
N HIS A 53 -7.18 -8.33 1.67
CA HIS A 53 -7.08 -6.91 1.34
C HIS A 53 -5.70 -6.57 0.77
N LEU A 54 -4.62 -7.00 1.44
CA LEU A 54 -3.26 -6.78 0.94
C LEU A 54 -3.03 -7.45 -0.42
N ASP A 55 -3.57 -8.64 -0.65
CA ASP A 55 -3.44 -9.35 -1.92
C ASP A 55 -4.15 -8.61 -3.07
N THR A 56 -5.33 -8.06 -2.79
CA THR A 56 -6.06 -7.21 -3.74
C THR A 56 -5.23 -5.98 -4.13
N ILE A 57 -4.64 -5.29 -3.16
CA ILE A 57 -3.78 -4.13 -3.41
C ILE A 57 -2.51 -4.54 -4.17
N ALA A 58 -1.87 -5.63 -3.76
CA ALA A 58 -0.68 -6.18 -4.41
C ALA A 58 -0.94 -6.56 -5.89
N SER A 59 -2.14 -7.08 -6.19
CA SER A 59 -2.60 -7.36 -7.55
C SER A 59 -2.66 -6.08 -8.40
N TYR A 60 -3.30 -5.01 -7.90
CA TYR A 60 -3.33 -3.72 -8.61
C TYR A 60 -1.94 -3.14 -8.86
N LEU A 61 -1.05 -3.19 -7.87
CA LEU A 61 0.33 -2.71 -8.03
C LEU A 61 1.10 -3.50 -9.10
N SER A 62 0.79 -4.79 -9.23
CA SER A 62 1.38 -5.68 -10.24
C SER A 62 0.83 -5.40 -11.62
N ASP A 63 -0.50 -5.26 -11.76
CA ASP A 63 -1.18 -4.93 -13.01
C ASP A 63 -0.72 -3.58 -13.59
N TRP A 64 -0.53 -2.58 -12.72
CA TRP A 64 -0.02 -1.26 -13.13
C TRP A 64 1.49 -1.20 -13.33
N GLY A 65 2.23 -2.28 -13.07
CA GLY A 65 3.68 -2.32 -13.25
C GLY A 65 4.47 -1.43 -12.28
N VAL A 66 3.91 -1.07 -11.13
CA VAL A 66 4.53 -0.14 -10.15
C VAL A 66 5.17 -0.85 -8.96
N VAL A 67 5.31 -2.17 -9.01
CA VAL A 67 5.85 -3.02 -7.93
C VAL A 67 7.23 -2.56 -7.45
N GLU A 68 8.18 -2.43 -8.38
CA GLU A 68 9.56 -2.04 -8.08
C GLU A 68 9.63 -0.63 -7.50
N GLN A 69 8.78 0.28 -8.00
CA GLN A 69 8.67 1.65 -7.51
C GLN A 69 8.27 1.67 -6.02
N VAL A 70 7.24 0.90 -5.67
CA VAL A 70 6.74 0.80 -4.28
C VAL A 70 7.79 0.20 -3.36
N GLN A 71 8.42 -0.91 -3.75
CA GLN A 71 9.47 -1.55 -2.95
C GLN A 71 10.66 -0.60 -2.72
N THR A 72 11.11 0.09 -3.76
CA THR A 72 12.19 1.07 -3.69
C THR A 72 11.82 2.24 -2.77
N PHE A 73 10.60 2.76 -2.87
CA PHE A 73 10.15 3.85 -2.02
C PHE A 73 10.11 3.44 -0.54
N ILE A 74 9.54 2.27 -0.22
CA ILE A 74 9.49 1.73 1.15
C ILE A 74 10.92 1.57 1.70
N ALA A 75 11.83 0.98 0.92
CA ALA A 75 13.21 0.76 1.35
C ALA A 75 13.94 2.08 1.66
N THR A 76 13.78 3.10 0.81
CA THR A 76 14.60 4.32 0.84
C THR A 76 13.99 5.46 1.66
N THR A 77 12.67 5.51 1.85
CA THR A 77 12.02 6.63 2.54
C THR A 77 12.43 6.72 4.00
N LYS A 78 12.55 7.95 4.51
CA LYS A 78 12.72 8.22 5.95
C LYS A 78 11.39 8.47 6.66
N GLU A 79 10.29 8.57 5.90
CA GLU A 79 8.96 8.75 6.46
C GLU A 79 8.49 7.51 7.22
N ARG A 80 7.61 7.73 8.18
CA ARG A 80 6.99 6.67 8.98
C ARG A 80 5.50 6.99 9.17
N PRO A 81 4.62 5.99 9.11
CA PRO A 81 3.22 6.19 9.46
C PRO A 81 3.10 6.66 10.92
N ARG A 82 2.28 7.69 11.17
CA ARG A 82 2.01 8.24 12.50
C ARG A 82 0.53 8.54 12.63
N LEU A 83 0.03 8.67 13.87
CA LEU A 83 -1.38 8.98 14.12
C LEU A 83 -1.84 10.18 13.27
N GLY A 84 -2.81 9.96 12.38
CA GLY A 84 -3.35 10.97 11.46
C GLY A 84 -2.49 11.30 10.23
N LYS A 85 -1.32 10.68 10.06
CA LYS A 85 -0.42 10.89 8.91
C LYS A 85 0.04 9.57 8.30
N ALA A 86 -0.48 9.28 7.10
CA ALA A 86 -0.04 8.16 6.27
C ALA A 86 1.25 8.51 5.50
N VAL A 87 2.06 7.50 5.19
CA VAL A 87 3.13 7.63 4.19
C VAL A 87 2.50 7.46 2.82
N SER A 88 2.58 8.46 1.96
CA SER A 88 1.91 8.45 0.66
C SER A 88 2.93 8.26 -0.47
N ILE A 89 2.84 7.12 -1.14
CA ILE A 89 3.71 6.73 -2.25
C ILE A 89 3.01 7.10 -3.56
N PRO A 90 3.50 8.10 -4.33
CA PRO A 90 2.91 8.43 -5.63
C PRO A 90 3.19 7.29 -6.62
N LEU A 91 2.15 6.74 -7.24
CA LEU A 91 2.29 5.66 -8.22
C LEU A 91 2.44 6.25 -9.62
N GLN A 92 3.53 5.91 -10.32
CA GLN A 92 3.74 6.29 -11.71
C GLN A 92 3.13 5.25 -12.64
N ILE A 93 1.81 5.32 -12.79
CA ILE A 93 1.04 4.42 -13.64
C ILE A 93 1.10 4.95 -15.08
N GLY A 94 1.49 4.11 -16.04
CA GLY A 94 1.54 4.49 -17.45
C GLY A 94 0.15 4.84 -18.01
N GLU A 95 0.10 5.68 -19.05
CA GLU A 95 -1.16 6.22 -19.60
C GLU A 95 -2.18 5.13 -20.00
N ARG A 96 -1.73 3.97 -20.52
CA ARG A 96 -2.61 2.83 -20.88
C ARG A 96 -3.26 2.13 -19.70
N SER A 97 -2.69 2.23 -18.50
CA SER A 97 -3.19 1.53 -17.31
C SER A 97 -4.25 2.35 -16.56
N LEU A 98 -4.44 3.62 -16.91
CA LEU A 98 -5.46 4.50 -16.33
C LEU A 98 -6.84 4.31 -16.99
N GLU A 99 -6.91 3.68 -18.15
CA GLU A 99 -8.13 3.48 -18.93
C GLU A 99 -9.19 2.64 -18.18
N TRP A 100 -8.78 1.80 -17.23
CA TRP A 100 -9.69 0.99 -16.40
C TRP A 100 -10.02 1.62 -15.04
N LEU A 101 -9.44 2.78 -14.72
CA LEU A 101 -9.61 3.46 -13.42
C LEU A 101 -10.61 4.63 -13.50
N VAL A 102 -11.44 4.65 -14.54
CA VAL A 102 -12.52 5.60 -14.78
C VAL A 102 -13.84 4.84 -14.71
N GLU A 103 -14.37 4.68 -13.50
CA GLU A 103 -15.81 4.60 -13.23
C GLU A 103 -16.12 5.41 -11.96
#